data_AF-A0A9E3LKQ9-F1
#
_entry.id   AF-A0A9E3LKQ9-F1
#
_cell.length_a   1.000
_cell.length_b   1.000
_cell.length_c   1.000
_cell.angle_alpha   90.00
_cell.angle_beta   90.00
_cell.angle_gamma   90.00
#
_symmetry.space_group_name_H-M   'P 1'
#
loop_
_entity.id
_entity.type
_entity.pdbx_description
1 polymer ?
#
loop_
_entity_poly.entity_id
_entity_poly.type
_entity_poly.pdbx_seq_one_letter_code
_entity_poly.pdbx_strand_id
1 'polypeptide(L)'
;MSLDPEELTFRARALAQAHPLTRLAGRYVERSVGEQRTSQPVPEIGIWAGGALIDGYCLRRVEEDDAGLTLGAVDDHQPDLEDLEAEATRIAAEVRTGAGDYLLADDGPIVAALDRLVAAQVDRRLEHWRDSIDDKAWAELEEYLTWWVVKGYALRIAETTTGAVA
;
A
#
# COMPACT_ATOMS: atom_id res chain seq x y z
N MET A 1 17.79 14.40 8.77
CA MET A 1 17.93 14.38 7.30
C MET A 1 16.51 14.37 6.79
N SER A 2 16.03 15.43 6.14
CA SER A 2 14.64 15.48 5.69
C SER A 2 14.48 14.47 4.55
N LEU A 3 13.54 13.54 4.67
CA LEU A 3 13.25 12.58 3.62
C LEU A 3 12.67 13.33 2.41
N ASP A 4 13.28 13.17 1.23
CA ASP A 4 12.72 13.69 -0.02
C ASP A 4 11.62 12.73 -0.50
N PRO A 5 10.36 13.18 -0.71
CA PRO A 5 9.29 12.30 -1.17
C PRO A 5 9.58 11.65 -2.53
N GLU A 6 10.42 12.25 -3.38
CA GLU A 6 10.77 11.69 -4.69
C GLU A 6 11.68 10.48 -4.52
N GLU A 7 12.69 10.61 -3.66
CA GLU A 7 13.59 9.54 -3.28
C GLU A 7 12.85 8.38 -2.59
N LEU A 8 11.94 8.68 -1.66
CA LEU A 8 11.09 7.69 -1.00
C LEU A 8 10.26 6.90 -2.02
N THR A 9 9.60 7.60 -2.94
CA THR A 9 8.79 7.01 -4.01
C THR A 9 9.64 6.12 -4.92
N PHE A 10 10.84 6.59 -5.31
CA PHE A 10 11.77 5.84 -6.13
C PHE A 10 12.23 4.55 -5.45
N ARG A 11 12.68 4.65 -4.19
CA ARG A 11 13.12 3.49 -3.41
C ARG A 11 12.00 2.49 -3.18
N ALA A 12 10.79 2.95 -2.86
CA ALA A 12 9.63 2.09 -2.68
C ALA A 12 9.32 1.29 -3.94
N ARG A 13 9.32 1.94 -5.11
CA ARG A 13 9.08 1.27 -6.41
C ARG A 13 10.21 0.33 -6.81
N ALA A 14 11.46 0.70 -6.54
CA ALA A 14 12.61 -0.17 -6.76
C ALA A 14 12.53 -1.42 -5.88
N LEU A 15 12.18 -1.25 -4.61
CA LEU A 15 11.96 -2.33 -3.65
C LEU A 15 10.80 -3.23 -4.09
N ALA A 16 9.69 -2.67 -4.58
CA ALA A 16 8.56 -3.43 -5.12
C ALA A 16 8.93 -4.39 -6.25
N GLN A 17 9.94 -4.08 -7.07
CA GLN A 17 10.42 -4.99 -8.14
C GLN A 17 11.06 -6.27 -7.59
N ALA A 18 11.53 -6.25 -6.35
CA ALA A 18 12.12 -7.42 -5.68
C ALA A 18 11.09 -8.26 -4.92
N HIS A 19 9.80 -7.89 -4.95
CA HIS A 19 8.69 -8.54 -4.23
C HIS A 19 9.03 -8.88 -2.76
N PRO A 20 9.36 -7.88 -1.94
CA PRO A 20 9.96 -8.07 -0.63
C PRO A 20 8.87 -8.23 0.43
N LEU A 21 7.83 -8.99 0.12
CA LEU A 21 6.73 -9.25 1.05
C LEU A 21 7.17 -10.30 2.07
N THR A 22 6.66 -10.22 3.30
CA THR A 22 6.66 -11.41 4.16
C THR A 22 5.78 -12.49 3.52
N ARG A 23 5.89 -13.73 4.02
CA ARG A 23 4.98 -14.81 3.60
C ARG A 23 3.51 -14.49 3.91
N LEU A 24 3.25 -13.80 5.02
CA LEU A 24 1.90 -13.42 5.43
C LEU A 24 1.31 -12.37 4.48
N ALA A 25 2.05 -11.27 4.23
CA ALA A 25 1.68 -10.25 3.26
C ALA A 25 1.53 -10.82 1.85
N GLY A 26 2.38 -11.76 1.44
CA GLY A 26 2.25 -12.47 0.16
C GLY A 26 0.92 -13.19 0.01
N ARG A 27 0.54 -14.02 1.00
CA ARG A 27 -0.77 -14.71 1.01
C ARG A 27 -1.95 -13.74 1.02
N TYR A 28 -1.82 -12.66 1.79
CA TYR A 28 -2.83 -11.61 1.84
C TYR A 28 -3.04 -10.98 0.46
N VAL A 29 -1.97 -10.57 -0.22
CA VAL A 29 -2.02 -10.00 -1.56
C VAL A 29 -2.62 -10.97 -2.56
N GLU A 30 -2.21 -12.24 -2.54
CA GLU A 30 -2.78 -13.27 -3.43
C GLU A 30 -4.30 -13.42 -3.24
N ARG A 31 -4.77 -13.48 -1.99
CA ARG A 31 -6.21 -13.55 -1.68
C ARG A 31 -6.94 -12.31 -2.18
N SER A 32 -6.48 -11.12 -1.77
CA SER A 32 -7.13 -9.86 -2.11
C SER A 32 -7.16 -9.63 -3.63
N VAL A 33 -6.05 -9.85 -4.34
CA VAL A 33 -6.01 -9.74 -5.81
C VAL A 33 -6.92 -10.79 -6.45
N GLY A 34 -6.94 -12.02 -5.94
CA GLY A 34 -7.85 -13.07 -6.41
C GLY A 34 -9.31 -12.67 -6.32
N GLU A 35 -9.74 -12.08 -5.20
CA GLU A 35 -11.09 -11.57 -4.99
C GLU A 35 -11.40 -10.36 -5.87
N GLN A 36 -10.45 -9.42 -6.02
CA GLN A 36 -10.66 -8.25 -6.87
C GLN A 36 -10.78 -8.63 -8.35
N ARG A 37 -10.01 -9.60 -8.83
CA ARG A 37 -10.09 -10.06 -10.22
C ARG A 37 -11.43 -10.66 -10.62
N THR A 38 -12.21 -11.17 -9.66
CA THR A 38 -13.52 -11.77 -9.91
C THR A 38 -14.69 -10.86 -9.56
N SER A 39 -14.47 -9.84 -8.72
CA SER A 39 -15.52 -8.90 -8.28
C SER A 39 -15.54 -7.59 -9.07
N GLN A 40 -14.45 -7.22 -9.75
CA GLN A 40 -14.38 -5.98 -10.52
C GLN A 40 -15.03 -6.11 -11.91
N PRO A 41 -15.56 -5.01 -12.47
CA PRO A 41 -16.15 -5.02 -13.81
C PRO A 41 -15.20 -5.51 -14.92
N VAL A 42 -13.90 -5.26 -14.74
CA VAL A 42 -12.83 -5.81 -15.58
C VAL A 42 -11.69 -6.37 -14.71
N PRO A 43 -11.14 -7.56 -15.02
CA PRO A 43 -10.11 -8.20 -14.19
C PRO A 43 -8.82 -7.37 -14.00
N GLU A 44 -8.49 -6.52 -14.97
CA GLU A 44 -7.32 -5.63 -14.95
C GLU A 44 -7.32 -4.72 -13.73
N ILE A 45 -8.49 -4.21 -13.31
CA ILE A 45 -8.63 -3.37 -12.10
C ILE A 45 -8.12 -4.13 -10.87
N GLY A 46 -8.39 -5.43 -10.76
CA GLY A 46 -7.87 -6.25 -9.66
C GLY A 46 -6.36 -6.45 -9.69
N ILE A 47 -5.76 -6.49 -10.89
CA ILE A 47 -4.28 -6.53 -11.04
C ILE A 47 -3.68 -5.18 -10.62
N TRP A 48 -4.36 -4.08 -10.93
CA TRP A 48 -3.93 -2.73 -10.57
C TRP A 48 -3.91 -2.53 -9.06
N ALA A 49 -4.94 -3.02 -8.35
CA ALA A 49 -5.00 -3.05 -6.89
C ALA A 49 -3.79 -3.75 -6.28
N GLY A 50 -3.39 -4.91 -6.82
CA GLY A 50 -2.21 -5.64 -6.35
C GLY A 50 -0.91 -4.83 -6.47
N GLY A 51 -0.69 -4.18 -7.61
CA GLY A 51 0.48 -3.32 -7.81
C GLY A 51 0.48 -2.09 -6.89
N ALA A 52 -0.68 -1.44 -6.74
CA ALA A 52 -0.86 -0.30 -5.84
C ALA A 52 -0.57 -0.66 -4.38
N LEU A 53 -1.08 -1.81 -3.93
CA LEU A 53 -0.84 -2.33 -2.58
C LEU A 53 0.65 -2.60 -2.35
N ILE A 54 1.34 -3.27 -3.28
CA ILE A 54 2.77 -3.57 -3.11
C ILE A 54 3.60 -2.28 -3.04
N ASP A 55 3.28 -1.27 -3.87
CA ASP A 55 3.97 0.03 -3.84
C ASP A 55 3.84 0.71 -2.46
N GLY A 56 2.63 0.73 -1.89
CA GLY A 56 2.39 1.28 -0.55
C GLY A 56 3.08 0.49 0.57
N TYR A 57 3.04 -0.83 0.49
CA TYR A 57 3.75 -1.71 1.44
C TYR A 57 5.25 -1.45 1.44
N CYS A 58 5.83 -1.28 0.26
CA CYS A 58 7.25 -1.00 0.11
C CYS A 58 7.63 0.40 0.60
N LEU A 59 6.72 1.39 0.53
CA LEU A 59 6.97 2.70 1.13
C LEU A 59 7.16 2.59 2.65
N ARG A 60 6.28 1.85 3.34
CA ARG A 60 6.45 1.62 4.78
C ARG A 60 7.78 0.92 5.10
N ARG A 61 8.18 -0.05 4.28
CA ARG A 61 9.47 -0.72 4.45
C ARG A 61 10.68 0.19 4.25
N VAL A 62 10.61 1.14 3.31
CA VAL A 62 11.65 2.15 3.12
C VAL A 62 11.72 3.09 4.32
N GLU A 63 10.58 3.47 4.87
CA GLU A 63 10.51 4.28 6.07
C GLU A 63 11.09 3.55 7.30
N GLU A 64 10.81 2.25 7.46
CA GLU A 64 11.44 1.40 8.47
C GLU A 64 12.97 1.39 8.33
N ASP A 65 13.49 1.20 7.12
CA ASP A 65 14.92 1.22 6.80
C ASP A 65 15.57 2.57 7.16
N ASP A 66 14.91 3.68 6.82
CA ASP A 66 15.38 5.04 7.14
C ASP A 66 15.35 5.34 8.64
N ALA A 67 14.42 4.72 9.38
CA ALA A 67 14.36 4.75 10.83
C ALA A 67 15.39 3.79 11.49
N GLY A 68 16.15 3.02 10.71
CA GLY A 68 17.11 2.04 11.19
C GLY A 68 16.47 0.78 11.79
N LEU A 69 15.21 0.49 11.43
CA LEU A 69 14.48 -0.70 11.86
C LEU A 69 14.70 -1.84 10.88
N THR A 70 15.06 -3.01 11.38
CA THR A 70 15.17 -4.24 10.60
C THR A 70 14.15 -5.25 11.12
N LEU A 71 12.89 -5.06 10.73
CA LEU A 71 11.78 -5.88 11.21
C LEU A 71 11.59 -7.11 10.32
N GLY A 72 11.68 -8.29 10.92
CA GLY A 72 11.59 -9.59 10.25
C GLY A 72 10.30 -10.32 10.59
N ALA A 73 9.96 -11.37 9.83
CA ALA A 73 8.82 -12.22 10.18
C ALA A 73 9.11 -12.99 11.48
N VAL A 74 8.10 -13.08 12.34
CA VAL A 74 8.12 -13.89 13.57
C VAL A 74 7.51 -15.25 13.26
N ASP A 75 8.33 -16.30 13.14
CA ASP A 75 7.89 -17.61 12.63
C ASP A 75 6.84 -18.30 13.52
N ASP A 76 6.88 -18.07 14.83
CA ASP A 76 6.00 -18.72 15.81
C ASP A 76 4.62 -18.06 15.95
N HIS A 77 4.38 -16.91 15.29
CA HIS A 77 3.11 -16.19 15.35
C HIS A 77 2.69 -15.67 13.97
N GLN A 78 1.73 -16.35 13.35
CA GLN A 78 1.07 -15.87 12.14
C GLN A 78 -0.40 -15.61 12.47
N PRO A 79 -0.82 -14.34 12.54
CA PRO A 79 -2.23 -14.02 12.73
C PRO A 79 -3.05 -14.51 11.54
N ASP A 80 -4.35 -14.68 11.77
CA ASP A 80 -5.27 -15.03 10.71
C ASP A 80 -5.37 -13.89 9.68
N LEU A 81 -5.57 -14.25 8.41
CA LEU A 81 -5.67 -13.26 7.33
C LEU A 81 -6.89 -12.34 7.48
N GLU A 82 -7.92 -12.76 8.21
CA GLU A 82 -9.09 -11.94 8.52
C GLU A 82 -8.76 -10.86 9.56
N ASP A 83 -7.99 -11.20 10.59
CA ASP A 83 -7.52 -10.23 11.59
C ASP A 83 -6.58 -9.21 10.94
N LEU A 84 -5.66 -9.67 10.09
CA LEU A 84 -4.77 -8.80 9.34
C LEU A 84 -5.53 -7.86 8.40
N GLU A 85 -6.58 -8.34 7.73
CA GLU A 85 -7.46 -7.54 6.87
C GLU A 85 -8.20 -6.46 7.67
N ALA A 86 -8.79 -6.84 8.80
CA ALA A 86 -9.52 -5.92 9.66
C ALA A 86 -8.59 -4.81 10.17
N GLU A 87 -7.39 -5.19 10.62
CA GLU A 87 -6.42 -4.27 11.17
C GLU A 87 -5.82 -3.35 10.10
N ALA A 88 -5.42 -3.89 8.94
CA ALA A 88 -4.94 -3.07 7.82
C ALA A 88 -6.02 -2.08 7.33
N THR A 89 -7.28 -2.49 7.31
CA THR A 89 -8.42 -1.63 6.93
C THR A 89 -8.63 -0.51 7.95
N ARG A 90 -8.59 -0.83 9.24
CA ARG A 90 -8.70 0.15 10.32
C ARG A 90 -7.58 1.19 10.24
N ILE A 91 -6.33 0.74 10.15
CA ILE A 91 -5.15 1.62 10.06
C ILE A 91 -5.20 2.46 8.78
N ALA A 92 -5.59 1.88 7.64
CA ALA A 92 -5.72 2.64 6.39
C ALA A 92 -6.73 3.79 6.50
N ALA A 93 -7.88 3.56 7.14
CA ALA A 93 -8.87 4.61 7.38
C ALA A 93 -8.32 5.72 8.31
N GLU A 94 -7.55 5.35 9.32
CA GLU A 94 -6.90 6.29 10.23
C GLU A 94 -5.83 7.13 9.50
N VAL A 95 -4.92 6.50 8.75
CA VAL A 95 -3.92 7.18 7.92
C VAL A 95 -4.56 8.20 6.96
N ARG A 96 -5.67 7.84 6.29
CA ARG A 96 -6.39 8.75 5.38
C ARG A 96 -6.98 9.98 6.06
N THR A 97 -7.33 9.87 7.34
CA THR A 97 -7.93 10.98 8.10
C THR A 97 -6.88 11.76 8.89
N GLY A 98 -5.60 11.38 8.81
CA GLY A 98 -4.55 11.90 9.68
C GLY A 98 -4.75 11.51 11.14
N ALA A 99 -5.55 10.49 11.41
CA ALA A 99 -5.73 9.93 12.74
C ALA A 99 -4.68 8.83 12.97
N GLY A 100 -4.18 8.74 14.21
CA GLY A 100 -3.19 7.73 14.60
C GLY A 100 -1.74 8.18 14.43
N ASP A 101 -0.86 7.60 15.26
CA ASP A 101 0.58 7.86 15.29
C ASP A 101 1.32 6.69 14.63
N TYR A 102 1.13 6.56 13.30
CA TYR A 102 1.63 5.42 12.53
C TYR A 102 2.88 5.75 11.71
N LEU A 103 3.11 7.03 11.40
CA LEU A 103 4.25 7.47 10.61
C LEU A 103 5.50 7.47 11.53
N LEU A 104 6.62 6.92 11.06
CA LEU A 104 7.88 6.88 11.80
C LEU A 104 8.74 8.13 11.53
N ALA A 105 8.48 8.80 10.41
CA ALA A 105 9.13 10.05 10.03
C ALA A 105 8.15 11.22 10.04
N ASP A 106 8.65 12.43 9.75
CA ASP A 106 7.80 13.61 9.58
C ASP A 106 6.66 13.32 8.59
N ASP A 107 5.42 13.64 8.99
CA ASP A 107 4.21 13.29 8.24
C ASP A 107 4.21 13.84 6.81
N GLY A 108 4.72 15.07 6.63
CA GLY A 108 4.70 15.78 5.35
C GLY A 108 5.35 14.99 4.21
N PRO A 109 6.62 14.56 4.36
CA PRO A 109 7.28 13.75 3.35
C PRO A 109 6.61 12.41 3.00
N ILE A 110 6.11 11.68 4.01
CA ILE A 110 5.50 10.36 3.78
C ILE A 110 4.15 10.50 3.08
N VAL A 111 3.32 11.46 3.51
CA VAL A 111 2.05 11.77 2.84
C VAL A 111 2.32 12.20 1.40
N ALA A 112 3.30 13.08 1.15
CA ALA A 112 3.66 13.48 -0.20
C ALA A 112 4.18 12.30 -1.06
N ALA A 113 4.85 11.31 -0.46
CA ALA A 113 5.29 10.11 -1.17
C ALA A 113 4.10 9.18 -1.49
N LEU A 114 3.14 9.03 -0.58
CA LEU A 114 1.88 8.31 -0.83
C LEU A 114 1.11 8.96 -1.99
N ASP A 115 0.93 10.28 -1.97
CA ASP A 115 0.26 11.03 -3.05
C ASP A 115 0.97 10.81 -4.40
N ARG A 116 2.30 10.83 -4.41
CA ARG A 116 3.10 10.55 -5.62
C ARG A 116 2.93 9.13 -6.12
N LEU A 117 2.87 8.14 -5.23
CA LEU A 117 2.61 6.75 -5.61
C LEU A 117 1.22 6.59 -6.21
N VAL A 118 0.20 7.24 -5.63
CA VAL A 118 -1.18 7.25 -6.14
C VAL A 118 -1.25 7.91 -7.51
N ALA A 119 -0.71 9.12 -7.67
CA ALA A 119 -0.66 9.81 -8.96
C ALA A 119 0.03 8.94 -10.02
N ALA A 120 1.16 8.32 -9.68
CA ALA A 120 1.83 7.39 -10.58
C ALA A 120 1.00 6.13 -10.89
N GLN A 121 0.14 5.65 -9.97
CA GLN A 121 -0.77 4.55 -10.27
C GLN A 121 -1.84 4.96 -11.30
N VAL A 122 -2.41 6.15 -11.09
CA VAL A 122 -3.46 6.75 -11.91
C VAL A 122 -2.92 7.05 -13.30
N ASP A 123 -1.83 7.79 -13.42
CA ASP A 123 -1.24 8.20 -14.70
C ASP A 123 -0.87 6.98 -15.56
N ARG A 124 -0.26 5.95 -14.97
CA ARG A 124 0.19 4.76 -15.73
C ARG A 124 -0.96 3.93 -16.28
N ARG A 125 -2.17 4.04 -15.72
CA ARG A 125 -3.28 3.10 -15.99
C ARG A 125 -4.51 3.76 -16.56
N LEU A 126 -4.76 5.02 -16.22
CA LEU A 126 -5.98 5.73 -16.58
C LEU A 126 -5.73 6.76 -17.68
N GLU A 127 -4.49 7.24 -17.89
CA GLU A 127 -4.20 8.30 -18.87
C GLU A 127 -4.70 7.94 -20.28
N HIS A 128 -4.52 6.69 -20.71
CA HIS A 128 -5.00 6.23 -22.02
C HIS A 128 -6.54 6.18 -22.14
N TRP A 129 -7.27 6.25 -21.03
CA TRP A 129 -8.73 6.23 -20.95
C TRP A 129 -9.31 7.61 -20.62
N ARG A 130 -8.47 8.65 -20.47
CA ARG A 130 -8.89 10.01 -20.10
C ARG A 130 -10.00 10.55 -21.01
N ASP A 131 -9.95 10.25 -22.31
CA ASP A 131 -10.97 10.69 -23.27
C ASP A 131 -12.17 9.72 -23.37
N SER A 132 -12.12 8.57 -22.69
CA SER A 132 -13.07 7.45 -22.83
C SER A 132 -13.93 7.20 -21.58
N ILE A 133 -13.56 7.75 -20.42
CA ILE A 133 -14.33 7.67 -19.19
C ILE A 133 -14.74 9.07 -18.72
N ASP A 134 -15.87 9.17 -18.04
CA ASP A 134 -16.31 10.44 -17.47
C ASP A 134 -15.57 10.78 -16.17
N ASP A 135 -15.69 12.03 -15.72
CA ASP A 135 -15.04 12.53 -14.50
C ASP A 135 -15.42 11.72 -13.25
N LYS A 136 -16.63 11.15 -13.23
CA LYS A 136 -17.11 10.33 -12.11
C LYS A 136 -16.37 9.00 -12.06
N ALA A 137 -16.31 8.28 -13.17
CA ALA A 137 -15.58 7.02 -13.28
C ALA A 137 -14.08 7.23 -13.04
N TRP A 138 -13.52 8.35 -13.51
CA TRP A 138 -12.15 8.74 -13.20
C TRP A 138 -11.94 8.86 -11.69
N ALA A 139 -12.77 9.65 -11.00
CA ALA A 139 -12.67 9.85 -9.55
C ALA A 139 -12.86 8.54 -8.76
N GLU A 140 -13.77 7.66 -9.18
CA GLU A 140 -13.97 6.34 -8.56
C GLU A 140 -12.72 5.45 -8.70
N LEU A 141 -12.06 5.46 -9.86
CA LEU A 141 -10.84 4.68 -10.09
C LEU A 141 -9.63 5.27 -9.35
N GLU A 142 -9.51 6.58 -9.30
CA GLU A 142 -8.48 7.28 -8.52
C GLU A 142 -8.63 6.97 -7.02
N GLU A 143 -9.85 7.05 -6.49
CA GLU A 143 -10.17 6.70 -5.11
C GLU A 143 -9.90 5.21 -4.84
N TYR A 144 -10.23 4.33 -5.77
CA TYR A 144 -9.95 2.89 -5.66
C TYR A 144 -8.44 2.61 -5.59
N LEU A 145 -7.64 3.23 -6.45
CA LEU A 145 -6.18 3.07 -6.44
C LEU A 145 -5.55 3.69 -5.18
N THR A 146 -6.07 4.84 -4.75
CA THR A 146 -5.69 5.49 -3.49
C THR A 146 -5.88 4.55 -2.30
N TRP A 147 -7.06 3.93 -2.22
CA TRP A 147 -7.37 2.96 -1.18
C TRP A 147 -6.33 1.83 -1.12
N TRP A 148 -5.98 1.24 -2.27
CA TRP A 148 -5.03 0.13 -2.29
C TRP A 148 -3.59 0.55 -1.96
N VAL A 149 -3.13 1.73 -2.38
CA VAL A 149 -1.81 2.26 -1.96
C VAL A 149 -1.76 2.42 -0.44
N VAL A 150 -2.75 3.12 0.13
CA VAL A 150 -2.78 3.38 1.58
C VAL A 150 -2.96 2.07 2.36
N LYS A 151 -3.78 1.14 1.86
CA LYS A 151 -3.96 -0.18 2.48
C LYS A 151 -2.68 -1.01 2.45
N GLY A 152 -1.86 -0.90 1.41
CA GLY A 152 -0.54 -1.51 1.35
C GLY A 152 0.40 -0.97 2.42
N TYR A 153 0.45 0.34 2.59
CA TYR A 153 1.21 0.99 3.66
C TYR A 153 0.74 0.54 5.05
N ALA A 154 -0.58 0.53 5.26
CA ALA A 154 -1.22 0.07 6.49
C ALA A 154 -1.00 -1.42 6.77
N LEU A 155 -0.94 -2.27 5.73
CA LEU A 155 -0.72 -3.71 5.87
C LEU A 155 0.60 -3.99 6.61
N ARG A 156 1.68 -3.29 6.28
CA ARG A 156 2.97 -3.47 6.95
C ARG A 156 2.94 -3.05 8.42
N ILE A 157 2.18 -2.00 8.73
CA ILE A 157 1.94 -1.59 10.12
C ILE A 157 1.12 -2.65 10.85
N ALA A 158 0.07 -3.17 10.22
CA ALA A 158 -0.78 -4.22 10.76
C ALA A 158 0.01 -5.48 11.10
N GLU A 159 1.00 -5.87 10.28
CA GLU A 159 1.92 -6.98 10.59
C GLU A 159 2.68 -6.75 11.90
N THR A 160 3.09 -5.51 12.18
CA THR A 160 3.74 -5.15 13.45
C THR A 160 2.73 -5.18 14.61
N THR A 161 1.55 -4.58 14.43
CA THR A 161 0.52 -4.51 15.48
C THR A 161 -0.01 -5.88 15.88
N THR A 162 -0.11 -6.80 14.92
CA THR A 162 -0.55 -8.18 15.15
C THR A 162 0.59 -9.11 15.58
N GLY A 163 1.81 -8.59 15.74
CA GLY A 163 2.97 -9.38 16.18
C GLY A 163 3.52 -10.35 15.14
N ALA A 164 3.10 -10.25 13.88
CA ALA A 164 3.64 -11.05 12.78
C ALA A 164 5.07 -10.64 12.41
N VAL A 165 5.46 -9.40 12.73
CA VAL A 165 6.77 -8.84 12.44
C VAL A 165 7.28 -8.08 13.67
N ALA A 166 8.55 -8.27 14.02
CA ALA A 166 9.25 -7.61 15.13
C ALA A 166 10.75 -7.46 14.85
#